data_AF-I2NFH1-F1
#
_entry.id   AF-I2NFH1-F1
#
_cell.length_a   1.000
_cell.length_b   1.000
_cell.length_c   1.000
_cell.angle_alpha   90.00
_cell.angle_beta   90.00
_cell.angle_gamma   90.00
#
_symmetry.space_group_name_H-M   'P 1'
#
loop_
_entity.id
_entity.type
_entity.pdbx_description
1 polymer ?
#
loop_
_entity_poly.entity_id
_entity_poly.type
_entity_poly.pdbx_seq_one_letter_code
_entity_poly.pdbx_strand_id
1 'polypeptide(L)'
;MGNLIYRQLPNGENQYYQYDLENQLVRAEIKKSAGNTEIWTYAYDLFGRRLSKERQDKLAWTSTEPKRTHFVWDGSRLLQEYTYKG
;
A
#
# COMPACT_ATOMS: atom_id res chain seq x y z
N MET A 1 11.96 19.74 -3.26
CA MET A 1 10.59 19.20 -3.38
C MET A 1 10.50 17.96 -2.50
N GLY A 2 9.42 17.80 -1.73
CA GLY A 2 9.26 16.68 -0.78
C GLY A 2 8.10 15.78 -1.17
N ASN A 3 8.10 14.54 -0.68
CA ASN A 3 7.02 13.60 -0.93
C ASN A 3 5.74 13.99 -0.16
N LEU A 4 4.58 13.63 -0.70
CA LEU A 4 3.28 13.86 -0.08
C LEU A 4 3.14 13.00 1.17
N ILE A 5 3.20 13.58 2.37
CA ILE A 5 3.06 12.82 3.64
C ILE A 5 1.62 12.77 4.17
N TYR A 6 0.76 13.67 3.70
CA TYR A 6 -0.64 13.77 4.13
C TYR A 6 -1.52 14.34 3.03
N ARG A 7 -2.73 13.80 2.87
CA ARG A 7 -3.78 14.34 2.01
C ARG A 7 -5.15 14.11 2.62
N GLN A 8 -5.97 15.17 2.65
CA GLN A 8 -7.38 15.09 2.97
C GLN A 8 -8.20 15.25 1.69
N LEU A 9 -9.19 14.38 1.49
CA LEU A 9 -10.10 14.43 0.35
C LEU A 9 -11.45 15.05 0.76
N PRO A 10 -12.20 15.67 -0.18
CA PRO A 10 -13.49 16.31 0.11
C PRO A 10 -14.57 15.36 0.69
N ASN A 11 -14.43 14.06 0.46
CA ASN A 11 -15.31 13.03 1.01
C ASN A 11 -15.03 12.68 2.49
N GLY A 12 -14.13 13.42 3.15
CA GLY A 12 -13.72 13.21 4.54
C GLY A 12 -12.65 12.14 4.74
N GLU A 13 -12.10 11.57 3.66
CA GLU A 13 -11.01 10.60 3.74
C GLU A 13 -9.68 11.29 4.05
N ASN A 14 -8.95 10.77 5.04
CA ASN A 14 -7.61 11.24 5.40
C ASN A 14 -6.57 10.17 5.07
N GLN A 15 -5.52 10.55 4.35
CA GLN A 15 -4.48 9.66 3.87
C GLN A 15 -3.13 10.11 4.41
N TYR A 16 -2.39 9.18 5.01
CA TYR A 16 -1.04 9.39 5.53
C TYR A 16 -0.06 8.49 4.79
N TYR A 17 1.11 9.02 4.47
CA TYR A 17 2.10 8.33 3.67
C TYR A 17 3.46 8.33 4.37
N GLN A 18 4.16 7.22 4.28
CA GLN A 18 5.51 7.04 4.81
C GLN A 18 6.43 6.56 3.70
N TYR A 19 7.63 7.13 3.67
CA TYR A 19 8.63 6.85 2.66
C TYR A 19 9.91 6.36 3.34
N ASP A 20 10.66 5.49 2.66
CA ASP A 20 12.01 5.12 3.09
C ASP A 20 13.05 6.20 2.70
N LEU A 21 14.33 5.91 3.00
CA LEU A 21 15.46 6.79 2.71
C LEU A 21 15.68 7.00 1.20
N GLU A 22 15.15 6.11 0.36
CA GLU A 22 15.23 6.16 -1.11
C GLU A 22 13.99 6.85 -1.73
N ASN A 23 13.15 7.49 -0.90
CA ASN A 23 11.91 8.14 -1.30
C ASN A 23 10.85 7.18 -1.87
N GLN A 24 10.88 5.91 -1.51
CA GLN A 24 9.89 4.91 -1.94
C GLN A 24 8.75 4.83 -0.92
N LEU A 25 7.51 4.80 -1.39
CA LEU A 25 6.32 4.75 -0.52
C LEU A 25 6.22 3.37 0.15
N VAL A 26 6.58 3.25 1.42
CA VAL A 26 6.56 1.96 2.15
C VAL A 26 5.26 1.70 2.88
N ARG A 27 4.51 2.75 3.25
CA ARG A 27 3.22 2.61 3.93
C ARG A 27 2.26 3.73 3.57
N ALA A 28 0.99 3.37 3.35
CA ALA A 28 -0.12 4.31 3.28
C ALA A 28 -1.21 3.92 4.27
N GLU A 29 -1.68 4.87 5.08
CA GLU A 29 -2.80 4.69 6.00
C GLU A 29 -3.96 5.57 5.55
N ILE A 30 -5.06 4.93 5.15
CA ILE A 30 -6.23 5.57 4.57
C ILE A 30 -7.39 5.44 5.56
N LYS A 31 -7.71 6.54 6.24
CA LYS A 31 -8.85 6.63 7.15
C LYS A 31 -10.07 7.07 6.35
N LYS A 32 -11.02 6.16 6.14
CA LYS A 32 -12.27 6.44 5.43
C LYS A 32 -13.21 7.22 6.35
N SER A 33 -14.10 8.01 5.75
CA SER A 33 -15.10 8.79 6.50
C SER A 33 -16.09 7.91 7.27
N ALA A 34 -16.32 6.67 6.81
CA ALA A 34 -17.13 5.68 7.52
C ALA A 34 -16.45 5.07 8.77
N GLY A 35 -15.22 5.49 9.11
CA GLY A 35 -14.48 5.06 10.30
C GLY A 35 -13.56 3.86 10.10
N ASN A 36 -13.71 3.11 9.00
CA ASN A 36 -12.77 2.04 8.65
C ASN A 36 -11.43 2.60 8.16
N THR A 37 -10.35 1.87 8.42
CA THR A 37 -9.00 2.26 8.01
C THR A 37 -8.36 1.17 7.17
N GLU A 38 -7.87 1.54 5.98
CA GLU A 38 -7.06 0.66 5.14
C GLU A 38 -5.58 0.98 5.38
N ILE A 39 -4.79 -0.04 5.70
CA ILE A 39 -3.34 0.06 5.81
C ILE A 39 -2.74 -0.69 4.64
N TRP A 40 -1.99 0.03 3.81
CA TRP A 40 -1.23 -0.53 2.72
C TRP A 40 0.25 -0.54 3.08
N THR A 41 0.92 -1.67 2.87
CA THR A 41 2.38 -1.77 2.93
C THR A 41 2.95 -2.22 1.60
N TYR A 42 4.13 -1.69 1.28
CA TYR A 42 4.82 -1.95 0.03
C TYR A 42 6.27 -2.36 0.30
N ALA A 43 6.76 -3.31 -0.47
CA ALA A 43 8.17 -3.70 -0.48
C ALA A 43 8.72 -3.52 -1.89
N TYR A 44 10.00 -3.17 -1.99
CA TYR A 44 10.67 -2.85 -3.23
C TYR A 44 11.99 -3.60 -3.34
N ASP A 45 12.46 -3.83 -4.57
CA ASP A 45 13.82 -4.30 -4.84
C ASP A 45 14.80 -3.13 -4.99
N LEU A 46 16.09 -3.45 -5.16
CA LEU A 46 17.17 -2.45 -5.33
C LEU A 46 17.03 -1.57 -6.59
N PHE A 47 16.15 -1.94 -7.53
CA PHE A 47 15.86 -1.15 -8.73
C PHE A 47 14.59 -0.29 -8.54
N GLY A 48 14.04 -0.23 -7.33
CA GLY A 48 12.86 0.55 -7.00
C GLY A 48 11.54 -0.04 -7.50
N ARG A 49 11.53 -1.32 -7.88
CA ARG A 49 10.33 -2.00 -8.37
C ARG A 49 9.64 -2.71 -7.22
N ARG A 50 8.31 -2.69 -7.20
CA ARG A 50 7.54 -3.34 -6.14
C ARG A 50 7.75 -4.85 -6.17
N LEU A 51 8.08 -5.42 -5.02
CA LEU A 51 8.11 -6.85 -4.74
C LEU A 51 6.80 -7.34 -4.14
N SER A 52 6.14 -6.51 -3.32
CA SER A 52 4.81 -6.83 -2.80
C SER A 52 3.96 -5.60 -2.49
N LYS A 53 2.64 -5.77 -2.52
CA LYS A 53 1.68 -4.87 -1.89
C LYS A 53 0.77 -5.68 -0.98
N GLU A 54 0.50 -5.18 0.21
CA GLU A 54 -0.39 -5.83 1.17
C GLU A 54 -1.41 -4.82 1.70
N ARG A 55 -2.66 -5.25 1.82
CA ARG A 55 -3.75 -4.48 2.43
C ARG A 55 -4.22 -5.17 3.69
N GLN A 56 -4.28 -4.40 4.77
CA GLN A 56 -4.94 -4.76 6.01
C GLN A 56 -6.07 -3.78 6.32
N ASP A 57 -7.25 -4.30 6.62
CA ASP A 57 -8.42 -3.51 6.99
C ASP A 57 -8.61 -3.53 8.51
N LYS A 58 -8.70 -2.33 9.11
CA LYS A 58 -9.00 -2.14 10.53
C LYS A 58 -10.36 -1.46 10.69
N LEU A 59 -11.08 -1.83 11.76
CA LEU A 59 -12.37 -1.26 12.12
C LEU A 59 -13.43 -1.40 11.00
N ALA A 60 -13.25 -2.36 10.09
CA ALA A 60 -14.26 -2.69 9.12
C ALA A 60 -15.30 -3.61 9.77
N TRP A 61 -16.58 -3.31 9.56
CA TRP A 61 -17.71 -4.15 9.99
C TRP A 61 -17.59 -5.59 9.45
N THR A 62 -16.96 -5.73 8.29
CA THR A 62 -16.53 -7.00 7.73
C THR A 62 -15.02 -6.96 7.62
N SER A 63 -14.31 -7.78 8.41
CA SER A 63 -12.87 -7.97 8.22
C SER A 63 -12.67 -8.66 6.87
N THR A 64 -12.03 -7.99 5.93
CA THR A 64 -11.56 -8.62 4.71
C THR A 64 -10.24 -9.31 4.99
N GLU A 65 -10.11 -10.55 4.54
CA GLU A 65 -8.85 -11.29 4.61
C GLU A 65 -7.72 -10.43 4.03
N PRO A 66 -6.55 -10.36 4.69
CA PRO A 66 -5.43 -9.59 4.21
C PRO A 66 -5.08 -10.05 2.80
N LYS A 67 -5.02 -9.10 1.87
CA LYS A 67 -4.69 -9.37 0.47
C LYS A 67 -3.26 -8.95 0.23
N ARG A 68 -2.39 -9.94 0.03
CA ARG A 68 -1.01 -9.72 -0.37
C ARG A 68 -0.81 -10.14 -1.81
N THR A 69 -0.27 -9.23 -2.62
CA THR A 69 0.16 -9.54 -3.99
C THR A 69 1.67 -9.44 -4.05
N HIS A 70 2.30 -10.46 -4.63
CA HIS A 70 3.72 -10.49 -4.92
C HIS A 70 3.96 -10.29 -6.42
N PHE A 71 5.06 -9.63 -6.74
CA PHE A 71 5.50 -9.35 -8.10
C PHE A 71 6.87 -9.99 -8.33
N VAL A 72 6.98 -10.75 -9.40
CA VAL A 72 8.23 -11.40 -9.86
C VAL A 72 8.64 -10.76 -11.17
N TRP A 73 9.91 -10.39 -11.27
CA TRP A 73 10.46 -9.67 -12.42
C TRP A 73 11.54 -10.49 -13.13
N ASP A 74 11.59 -10.36 -14.46
CA ASP A 74 12.64 -10.88 -15.32
C ASP A 74 13.25 -9.71 -16.11
N GLY A 75 14.53 -9.39 -15.86
CA GLY A 75 15.11 -8.15 -16.40
C GLY A 75 14.31 -6.94 -15.92
N SER A 76 13.75 -6.14 -16.83
CA SER A 76 12.82 -5.02 -16.53
C SER A 76 11.34 -5.39 -16.72
N ARG A 77 11.04 -6.65 -17.07
CA ARG A 77 9.68 -7.12 -17.40
C ARG A 77 9.03 -7.76 -16.17
N LEU A 78 7.77 -7.41 -15.90
CA LEU A 78 6.97 -8.15 -14.92
C LEU A 78 6.71 -9.55 -15.47
N LEU A 79 7.25 -10.57 -14.80
CA LEU A 79 7.10 -11.96 -15.20
C LEU A 79 5.80 -12.56 -14.65
N GLN A 80 5.50 -12.27 -13.37
CA GLN A 80 4.35 -12.86 -12.70
C GLN A 80 3.84 -11.93 -11.60
N GLU A 81 2.52 -11.89 -11.43
CA GLU A 81 1.90 -11.45 -10.17
C GLU A 81 1.07 -12.60 -9.60
N TYR A 82 1.09 -12.77 -8.29
CA TYR A 82 0.18 -13.70 -7.63
C TYR A 82 -0.33 -13.10 -6.32
N THR A 83 -1.63 -13.28 -6.08
CA THR A 83 -2.32 -12.78 -4.90
C THR A 83 -2.66 -13.93 -3.98
N TYR A 84 -2.18 -13.84 -2.75
CA TYR A 84 -2.63 -14.72 -1.67
C TYR A 84 -3.89 -14.11 -1.05
N LYS A 85 -4.95 -14.92 -0.95
CA LYS A 85 -6.08 -14.66 -0.07
C LYS A 85 -5.86 -15.58 1.11
N GLY A 86 -5.49 -15.00 2.26
CA GLY A 86 -5.34 -15.75 3.51
C GLY A 86 -6.67 -16.32 3.97
#